data_AF-A0A183PE14-F1
#
_entry.id   AF-A0A183PE14-F1
#
_cell.length_a   1.000
_cell.length_b   1.000
_cell.length_c   1.000
_cell.angle_alpha   90.00
_cell.angle_beta   90.00
_cell.angle_gamma   90.00
#
_symmetry.space_group_name_H-M   'P 1'
#
loop_
_entity.id
_entity.type
_entity.pdbx_description
1 polymer ?
#
loop_
_entity_poly.entity_id
_entity_poly.type
_entity_poly.pdbx_seq_one_letter_code
_entity_poly.pdbx_strand_id
1 'polypeptide(L)'
;MYASEIEEYCNSDITFLLSVLGSVCLSIVFWFPNQQILITICLIWLGAFGFSQFSLCLELAAEATYPVSEAITTSFLIISNQIISLAMLPVLQFTAPLANNSTKIISTCGPNEDIRDFSAPHMGLCAFMVLLSIVQLFTLKLPYKRRECLNSVVITVGSNNYINEANDEIPEDF
;
A
#
# COMPACT_ATOMS: atom_id res chain seq x y z
N MET A 1 -16.85 -8.68 16.01
CA MET A 1 -16.78 -7.92 14.74
C MET A 1 -16.10 -6.56 14.89
N TYR A 2 -16.30 -5.82 16.00
CA TYR A 2 -15.48 -4.63 16.31
C TYR A 2 -14.00 -4.96 16.63
N ALA A 3 -13.75 -6.14 17.22
CA ALA A 3 -12.41 -6.62 17.55
C ALA A 3 -11.54 -6.89 16.30
N SER A 4 -12.12 -7.46 15.24
CA SER A 4 -11.42 -7.69 13.97
C SER A 4 -11.08 -6.39 13.23
N GLU A 5 -11.83 -5.31 13.49
CA GLU A 5 -11.66 -4.00 12.83
C GLU A 5 -10.48 -3.21 13.44
N ILE A 6 -10.31 -3.28 14.78
CA ILE A 6 -9.09 -2.79 15.43
C ILE A 6 -7.89 -3.65 15.04
N GLU A 7 -8.08 -4.95 14.89
CA GLU A 7 -7.02 -5.86 14.48
C GLU A 7 -6.53 -5.57 13.06
N GLU A 8 -7.43 -5.29 12.12
CA GLU A 8 -7.10 -4.99 10.73
C GLU A 8 -6.45 -3.60 10.55
N TYR A 9 -6.93 -2.58 11.27
CA TYR A 9 -6.29 -1.27 11.31
C TYR A 9 -4.90 -1.34 11.96
N CYS A 10 -4.78 -2.06 13.09
CA CYS A 10 -3.50 -2.33 13.74
C CYS A 10 -2.53 -3.09 12.80
N ASN A 11 -3.05 -4.09 12.08
CA ASN A 11 -2.26 -4.87 11.13
C ASN A 11 -1.79 -4.03 9.94
N SER A 12 -2.61 -3.08 9.47
CA SER A 12 -2.24 -2.14 8.41
C SER A 12 -1.06 -1.26 8.79
N ASP A 13 -1.14 -0.65 9.98
CA ASP A 13 -0.10 0.21 10.51
C ASP A 13 1.19 -0.58 10.75
N ILE A 14 1.10 -1.80 11.30
CA ILE A 14 2.25 -2.68 11.54
C ILE A 14 2.93 -3.08 10.22
N THR A 15 2.16 -3.49 9.22
CA THR A 15 2.69 -3.93 7.91
C THR A 15 3.41 -2.77 7.22
N PHE A 16 2.83 -1.58 7.33
CA PHE A 16 3.40 -0.37 6.78
C PHE A 16 4.71 0.03 7.47
N LEU A 17 4.76 -0.03 8.81
CA LEU A 17 6.00 0.20 9.57
C LEU A 17 7.09 -0.82 9.22
N LEU A 18 6.75 -2.10 9.07
CA LEU A 18 7.72 -3.14 8.67
C LEU A 18 8.25 -2.95 7.25
N SER A 19 7.41 -2.47 6.32
CA SER A 19 7.80 -2.12 4.96
C SER A 19 8.77 -0.93 4.94
N VAL A 20 8.49 0.13 5.70
CA VAL A 20 9.36 1.30 5.84
C VAL A 20 10.70 0.91 6.48
N LEU A 21 10.68 0.08 7.54
CA LEU A 21 11.90 -0.45 8.15
C LEU A 21 12.72 -1.26 7.14
N GLY A 22 12.08 -2.12 6.34
CA GLY A 22 12.74 -2.87 5.27
C GLY A 22 13.41 -1.96 4.24
N SER A 23 12.74 -0.88 3.84
CA SER A 23 13.27 0.13 2.91
C SER A 23 14.48 0.88 3.47
N VAL A 24 14.43 1.30 4.74
CA VAL A 24 15.55 1.96 5.42
C VAL A 24 16.74 1.01 5.56
N CYS A 25 16.49 -0.23 5.98
CA CYS A 25 17.51 -1.28 6.04
C CYS A 25 18.18 -1.48 4.68
N LEU A 26 17.40 -1.62 3.59
CA LEU A 26 17.93 -1.74 2.23
C LEU A 26 18.80 -0.53 1.84
N SER A 27 18.37 0.68 2.19
CA SER A 27 19.15 1.90 1.92
C SER A 27 20.49 1.94 2.66
N ILE A 28 20.55 1.42 3.88
CA ILE A 28 21.79 1.31 4.66
C ILE A 28 22.70 0.26 4.03
N VAL A 29 22.15 -0.88 3.62
CA VAL A 29 22.94 -1.96 3.01
C VAL A 29 23.53 -1.53 1.66
N PHE A 30 22.86 -0.67 0.90
CA PHE A 30 23.43 -0.09 -0.34
C PHE A 30 24.67 0.77 -0.12
N TRP A 31 24.96 1.22 1.10
CA TRP A 31 26.20 1.92 1.44
C TRP A 31 27.38 1.00 1.70
N PHE A 32 27.14 -0.27 2.04
CA PHE A 32 28.19 -1.23 2.31
C PHE A 32 28.51 -2.05 1.04
N PRO A 33 29.64 -1.80 0.37
CA PRO A 33 30.02 -2.59 -0.79
C PRO A 33 30.26 -4.05 -0.39
N ASN A 34 29.93 -4.98 -1.29
CA ASN A 34 30.21 -6.43 -1.20
C ASN A 34 29.28 -7.28 -0.29
N GLN A 35 28.07 -6.82 0.03
CA GLN A 35 27.09 -7.56 0.87
C GLN A 35 25.85 -8.03 0.08
N GLN A 36 26.05 -8.78 -1.02
CA GLN A 36 24.94 -9.22 -1.90
C GLN A 36 23.87 -10.07 -1.19
N ILE A 37 24.28 -10.93 -0.25
CA ILE A 37 23.35 -11.79 0.51
C ILE A 37 22.39 -10.93 1.35
N LEU A 38 22.92 -9.89 1.99
CA LEU A 38 22.14 -9.01 2.85
C LEU A 38 21.13 -8.18 2.03
N ILE A 39 21.54 -7.71 0.84
CA ILE A 39 20.65 -7.03 -0.12
C ILE A 39 19.48 -7.95 -0.49
N THR A 40 19.76 -9.20 -0.85
CA THR A 40 18.71 -10.17 -1.21
C THR A 40 17.72 -10.41 -0.07
N ILE A 41 18.20 -10.54 1.17
CA ILE A 41 17.34 -10.72 2.35
C ILE A 41 16.44 -9.49 2.54
N CYS A 42 17.00 -8.28 2.46
CA CYS A 42 16.21 -7.04 2.56
C CYS A 42 15.19 -6.91 1.42
N LEU A 43 15.52 -7.33 0.20
CA LEU A 43 14.58 -7.33 -0.93
C LEU A 43 13.44 -8.33 -0.75
N ILE A 44 13.71 -9.54 -0.24
CA ILE A 44 12.67 -10.53 0.06
C ILE A 44 11.75 -10.00 1.16
N TRP A 45 12.32 -9.44 2.22
CA TRP A 45 11.58 -8.80 3.31
C TRP A 45 10.67 -7.70 2.76
N LEU A 46 11.24 -6.74 2.03
CA LEU A 46 10.51 -5.62 1.44
C LEU A 46 9.41 -6.11 0.48
N GLY A 47 9.69 -7.14 -0.33
CA GLY A 47 8.72 -7.74 -1.24
C GLY A 47 7.54 -8.40 -0.52
N ALA A 48 7.79 -9.13 0.56
CA ALA A 48 6.73 -9.79 1.33
C ALA A 48 5.77 -8.78 1.98
N PHE A 49 6.31 -7.78 2.67
CA PHE A 49 5.49 -6.76 3.33
C PHE A 49 4.88 -5.76 2.34
N GLY A 50 5.60 -5.42 1.27
CA GLY A 50 5.08 -4.58 0.19
C GLY A 50 3.91 -5.21 -0.55
N PHE A 51 3.96 -6.52 -0.82
CA PHE A 51 2.84 -7.24 -1.44
C PHE A 51 1.61 -7.28 -0.53
N SER A 52 1.81 -7.54 0.76
CA SER A 52 0.72 -7.51 1.76
C SER A 52 0.07 -6.12 1.83
N GLN A 53 0.87 -5.05 1.85
CA GLN A 53 0.38 -3.67 1.83
C GLN A 53 -0.42 -3.35 0.56
N PHE A 54 0.00 -3.88 -0.60
CA PHE A 54 -0.74 -3.69 -1.85
C PHE A 54 -2.15 -4.30 -1.80
N SER A 55 -2.29 -5.52 -1.27
CA SER A 55 -3.59 -6.18 -1.12
C SER A 55 -4.53 -5.38 -0.22
N LEU A 56 -4.02 -4.88 0.90
CA LEU A 56 -4.80 -4.07 1.83
C LEU A 56 -5.24 -2.73 1.20
N CYS A 57 -4.37 -2.10 0.41
CA CYS A 57 -4.70 -0.87 -0.30
C CYS A 57 -5.87 -1.07 -1.28
N LEU A 58 -5.95 -2.22 -1.95
CA LEU A 58 -7.07 -2.56 -2.83
C LEU A 58 -8.39 -2.66 -2.07
N GLU A 59 -8.38 -3.30 -0.90
CA GLU A 59 -9.56 -3.41 -0.04
C GLU A 59 -10.04 -2.03 0.44
N LEU A 60 -9.12 -1.21 0.94
CA LEU A 60 -9.42 0.18 1.34
C LEU A 60 -9.92 1.04 0.18
N ALA A 61 -9.37 0.85 -1.02
CA ALA A 61 -9.80 1.58 -2.21
C ALA A 61 -11.20 1.17 -2.66
N ALA A 62 -11.52 -0.13 -2.63
CA ALA A 62 -12.86 -0.64 -2.92
C ALA A 62 -13.90 -0.07 -1.94
N GLU A 63 -13.53 0.13 -0.68
CA GLU A 63 -14.36 0.75 0.33
C GLU A 63 -14.54 2.26 0.12
N ALA A 64 -13.46 2.97 -0.18
CA ALA A 64 -13.48 4.41 -0.40
C ALA A 64 -14.28 4.82 -1.66
N THR A 65 -14.33 3.93 -2.65
CA THR A 65 -14.99 4.19 -3.94
C THR A 65 -16.44 3.71 -4.02
N TYR A 66 -17.05 3.24 -2.93
CA TYR A 66 -18.45 2.79 -2.93
C TYR A 66 -19.39 3.89 -3.45
N PRO A 67 -20.33 3.60 -4.39
CA PRO A 67 -20.81 2.29 -4.86
C PRO A 67 -20.17 1.75 -6.16
N VAL A 68 -18.99 2.23 -6.54
CA VAL A 68 -18.34 1.86 -7.82
C VAL A 68 -17.85 0.40 -7.80
N SER A 69 -17.80 -0.22 -8.98
CA SER A 69 -17.22 -1.57 -9.16
C SER A 69 -15.74 -1.58 -8.75
N GLU A 70 -15.39 -2.51 -7.86
CA GLU A 70 -14.01 -2.78 -7.39
C GLU A 70 -13.01 -2.96 -8.54
N ALA A 71 -13.42 -3.61 -9.64
CA ALA A 71 -12.57 -3.84 -10.80
C ALA A 71 -12.09 -2.54 -11.45
N ILE A 72 -12.94 -1.50 -11.47
CA ILE A 72 -12.61 -0.19 -12.05
C ILE A 72 -11.59 0.52 -11.16
N THR A 73 -11.80 0.49 -9.84
CA THR A 73 -10.90 1.10 -8.86
C THR A 73 -9.50 0.48 -8.90
N THR A 74 -9.42 -0.84 -8.91
CA THR A 74 -8.15 -1.57 -9.04
C THR A 74 -7.46 -1.28 -10.38
N SER A 75 -8.20 -1.23 -11.48
CA SER A 75 -7.64 -0.89 -12.80
C SER A 75 -7.08 0.54 -12.83
N PHE A 76 -7.79 1.50 -12.22
CA PHE A 76 -7.35 2.89 -12.12
C PHE A 76 -6.07 3.02 -11.29
N LEU A 77 -5.98 2.30 -10.16
CA LEU A 77 -4.77 2.25 -9.34
C LEU A 77 -3.58 1.70 -10.12
N ILE A 78 -3.76 0.60 -10.85
CA ILE A 78 -2.69 0.01 -11.67
C ILE A 78 -2.23 0.98 -12.76
N ILE A 79 -3.15 1.58 -13.51
CA ILE A 79 -2.81 2.55 -14.56
C ILE A 79 -2.05 3.75 -13.98
N SER A 80 -2.52 4.29 -12.85
CA SER A 80 -1.87 5.40 -12.15
C SER A 80 -0.46 5.03 -11.70
N ASN A 81 -0.27 3.84 -11.13
CA ASN A 81 1.05 3.33 -10.74
C ASN A 81 1.99 3.21 -11.93
N GLN A 82 1.50 2.73 -13.07
CA GLN A 82 2.30 2.63 -14.29
C GLN A 82 2.71 4.01 -14.83
N ILE A 83 1.81 5.00 -14.79
CA ILE A 83 2.13 6.39 -15.19
C ILE A 83 3.20 6.98 -14.27
N ILE A 84 3.06 6.80 -12.95
CA ILE A 84 4.04 7.26 -11.97
C ILE A 84 5.40 6.58 -12.21
N SER A 85 5.41 5.27 -12.44
CA SER A 85 6.62 4.51 -12.74
C SER A 85 7.32 5.02 -14.00
N LEU A 86 6.56 5.26 -15.08
CA LEU A 86 7.07 5.80 -16.34
C LEU A 86 7.66 7.21 -16.16
N ALA A 87 7.05 8.04 -15.31
CA ALA A 87 7.54 9.39 -15.02
C ALA A 87 8.75 9.40 -14.07
N MET A 88 8.81 8.48 -13.11
CA MET A 88 9.88 8.43 -12.10
C MET A 88 11.19 7.86 -12.65
N LEU A 89 11.14 6.98 -13.65
CA LEU A 89 12.34 6.42 -14.29
C LEU A 89 13.30 7.50 -14.86
N PRO A 90 12.87 8.46 -15.70
CA PRO A 90 13.75 9.51 -16.19
C PRO A 90 14.23 10.45 -15.08
N VAL A 91 13.40 10.70 -14.05
CA VAL A 91 13.78 11.52 -12.89
C VAL A 91 14.93 10.86 -12.12
N LEU A 92 14.83 9.55 -11.87
CA LEU A 92 15.87 8.77 -11.21
C LEU A 92 17.17 8.79 -12.02
N GLN A 93 17.06 8.60 -13.33
CA GLN A 93 18.18 8.60 -14.27
C GLN A 93 18.90 9.95 -14.38
N PHE A 94 18.16 11.05 -14.24
CA PHE A 94 18.71 12.41 -14.20
C PHE A 94 19.37 12.74 -12.86
N THR A 95 18.84 12.20 -11.77
CA THR A 95 19.33 12.44 -10.40
C THR A 95 20.50 11.54 -10.03
N ALA A 96 20.68 10.42 -10.73
CA ALA A 96 21.78 9.49 -10.50
C ALA A 96 23.11 10.09 -10.97
N PRO A 97 24.09 10.34 -10.07
CA PRO A 97 25.41 10.82 -10.48
C PRO A 97 26.13 9.75 -11.30
N LEU A 98 27.01 10.20 -12.22
CA LEU A 98 27.95 9.30 -12.89
C LEU A 98 28.87 8.68 -11.85
N ALA A 99 28.99 7.35 -11.89
CA ALA A 99 29.82 6.60 -10.98
C ALA A 99 31.29 6.98 -11.17
N ASN A 100 31.98 7.24 -10.06
CA ASN A 100 33.39 7.58 -10.10
C ASN A 100 34.20 6.34 -10.49
N ASN A 101 35.19 6.50 -11.40
CA ASN A 101 36.08 5.48 -11.97
C ASN A 101 36.84 4.58 -10.95
N SER A 102 36.64 4.75 -9.65
CA SER A 102 37.40 4.09 -8.59
C SER A 102 36.68 2.88 -7.96
N THR A 103 35.43 2.60 -8.32
CA THR A 103 34.69 1.41 -7.86
C THR A 103 34.56 0.42 -9.01
N LYS A 104 35.01 -0.83 -8.80
CA LYS A 104 34.86 -1.93 -9.75
C LYS A 104 33.38 -2.32 -9.84
N ILE A 105 32.60 -1.54 -10.56
CA ILE A 105 31.19 -1.81 -10.82
C ILE A 105 31.14 -2.71 -12.06
N ILE A 106 30.55 -3.89 -11.90
CA ILE A 106 30.39 -4.85 -12.99
C ILE A 106 29.15 -4.43 -13.77
N SER A 107 29.33 -3.81 -14.93
CA SER A 107 28.25 -3.49 -15.85
C SER A 107 27.66 -4.77 -16.44
N THR A 108 26.40 -5.06 -16.09
CA THR A 108 25.65 -6.18 -16.67
C THR A 108 25.21 -5.88 -18.11
N CYS A 109 25.10 -4.60 -18.50
CA CYS A 109 24.67 -4.14 -19.81
C CYS A 109 25.86 -3.66 -20.69
N GLY A 110 26.99 -4.35 -20.60
CA GLY A 110 28.06 -4.25 -21.60
C GLY A 110 29.17 -3.24 -21.29
N PRO A 111 30.27 -3.27 -22.07
CA PRO A 111 31.55 -2.68 -21.67
C PRO A 111 31.71 -1.16 -21.85
N ASN A 112 30.69 -0.42 -22.33
CA ASN A 112 30.84 1.01 -22.70
C ASN A 112 29.65 1.89 -22.28
N GLU A 113 29.01 1.58 -21.16
CA GLU A 113 27.94 2.40 -20.60
C GLU A 113 28.44 3.19 -19.39
N ASP A 114 28.09 4.48 -19.35
CA ASP A 114 28.35 5.34 -18.20
C ASP A 114 27.63 4.74 -16.99
N ILE A 115 28.42 4.14 -16.11
CA ILE A 115 27.93 3.51 -14.90
C ILE A 115 27.35 4.61 -14.02
N ARG A 116 26.12 4.44 -13.54
CA ARG A 116 25.46 5.42 -12.67
C ARG A 116 25.23 4.82 -11.30
N ASP A 117 25.56 5.59 -10.27
CA ASP A 117 25.38 5.16 -8.88
C ASP A 117 23.95 5.46 -8.43
N PHE A 118 23.11 4.43 -8.33
CA PHE A 118 21.71 4.56 -7.90
C PHE A 118 21.52 4.64 -6.38
N SER A 119 22.59 4.54 -5.59
CA SER A 119 22.52 4.60 -4.12
C SER A 119 22.03 5.97 -3.62
N ALA A 120 22.56 7.06 -4.19
CA ALA A 120 22.16 8.42 -3.83
C ALA A 120 20.67 8.74 -4.11
N PRO A 121 20.12 8.48 -5.32
CA PRO A 121 18.71 8.75 -5.55
C PRO A 121 17.79 7.75 -4.82
N HIS A 122 18.25 6.53 -4.51
CA HIS A 122 17.51 5.60 -3.66
C HIS A 122 17.30 6.15 -2.25
N MET A 123 18.32 6.76 -1.64
CA MET A 123 18.17 7.42 -0.33
C MET A 123 17.13 8.55 -0.36
N GLY A 124 17.13 9.34 -1.44
CA GLY A 124 16.13 10.39 -1.64
C GLY A 124 14.71 9.84 -1.71
N LEU A 125 14.52 8.72 -2.43
CA LEU A 125 13.24 8.04 -2.49
C LEU A 125 12.83 7.45 -1.14
N CYS A 126 13.76 6.84 -0.39
CA CYS A 126 13.50 6.35 0.96
C CYS A 126 13.05 7.47 1.91
N ALA A 127 13.71 8.63 1.87
CA ALA A 127 13.33 9.78 2.68
C ALA A 127 11.91 10.28 2.31
N PHE A 128 11.59 10.32 1.01
CA PHE A 128 10.26 10.67 0.55
C PHE A 128 9.19 9.65 0.98
N MET A 129 9.49 8.35 0.91
CA MET A 129 8.58 7.31 1.40
C MET A 129 8.31 7.45 2.90
N VAL A 130 9.33 7.70 3.73
CA VAL A 130 9.16 7.94 5.17
C VAL A 130 8.27 9.16 5.43
N LEU A 131 8.43 10.24 4.66
CA LEU A 131 7.57 11.41 4.79
C LEU A 131 6.12 11.11 4.39
N LEU A 132 5.92 10.41 3.27
CA LEU A 132 4.59 9.96 2.86
C LEU A 132 3.96 9.05 3.92
N SER A 133 4.75 8.20 4.57
CA SER A 133 4.30 7.35 5.66
C SER A 133 3.75 8.14 6.84
N ILE A 134 4.47 9.16 7.25
CA ILE A 134 4.04 10.05 8.34
C ILE A 134 2.76 10.78 7.92
N VAL A 135 2.70 11.31 6.71
CA VAL A 135 1.51 12.00 6.19
C VAL A 135 0.31 11.05 6.12
N GLN A 136 0.48 9.83 5.64
CA GLN A 136 -0.58 8.83 5.56
C GLN A 136 -1.15 8.48 6.93
N LEU A 137 -0.30 8.30 7.95
CA LEU A 137 -0.74 8.06 9.33
C LEU A 137 -1.61 9.20 9.88
N PHE A 138 -1.32 10.45 9.51
CA PHE A 138 -2.10 11.61 9.97
C PHE A 138 -3.35 11.89 9.13
N THR A 139 -3.29 11.63 7.83
CA THR A 139 -4.31 12.08 6.86
C THR A 139 -5.37 11.02 6.57
N LEU A 140 -5.03 9.73 6.67
CA LEU A 140 -6.01 8.64 6.53
C LEU A 140 -6.74 8.41 7.86
N LYS A 141 -7.74 9.25 8.15
CA LYS A 141 -8.87 8.81 8.97
C LYS A 141 -10.00 8.45 8.01
N LEU A 142 -9.98 7.25 7.43
CA LEU A 142 -11.06 6.84 6.53
C LEU A 142 -12.32 6.56 7.35
N PRO A 143 -13.42 7.30 7.15
CA PRO A 143 -14.71 6.92 7.69
C PRO A 143 -15.26 5.74 6.89
N TYR A 144 -15.50 4.62 7.56
CA TYR A 144 -15.94 3.38 6.94
C TYR A 144 -17.45 3.46 6.56
N LYS A 145 -17.73 4.06 5.41
CA LYS A 145 -19.11 4.41 4.99
C LYS A 145 -19.96 3.22 4.54
N ARG A 146 -19.35 2.14 4.05
CA ARG A 146 -20.05 0.93 3.54
C ARG A 146 -20.78 0.15 4.65
N ARG A 147 -20.22 0.09 5.87
CA ARG A 147 -20.85 -0.59 7.02
C ARG A 147 -21.97 0.23 7.65
N GLU A 148 -21.91 1.56 7.59
CA GLU A 148 -23.02 2.41 8.02
C GLU A 148 -24.26 2.15 7.16
N CYS A 149 -24.09 2.04 5.83
CA CYS A 149 -25.17 1.66 4.93
C CYS A 149 -25.67 0.23 5.20
N LEU A 150 -24.78 -0.76 5.34
CA LEU A 150 -25.21 -2.14 5.61
C LEU A 150 -25.93 -2.28 6.96
N ASN A 151 -25.45 -1.60 8.01
CA ASN A 151 -26.09 -1.59 9.32
C ASN A 151 -27.48 -0.92 9.28
N SER A 152 -27.62 0.19 8.54
CA SER A 152 -28.93 0.83 8.35
C SER A 152 -29.95 -0.06 7.63
N VAL A 153 -29.49 -0.86 6.65
CA VAL A 153 -30.34 -1.82 5.92
C VAL A 153 -30.75 -2.98 6.82
N VAL A 154 -29.83 -3.53 7.63
CA VAL A 154 -30.14 -4.61 8.58
C VAL A 154 -31.15 -4.14 9.63
N ILE A 155 -31.01 -2.92 10.16
CA ILE A 155 -31.99 -2.33 11.09
C ILE A 155 -33.36 -2.18 10.42
N THR A 156 -33.39 -1.76 9.15
CA THR A 156 -34.65 -1.59 8.40
C THR A 156 -35.34 -2.93 8.14
N VAL A 157 -34.60 -3.97 7.71
CA VAL A 157 -35.14 -5.31 7.49
C VAL A 157 -35.60 -5.96 8.80
N GLY A 158 -34.81 -5.81 9.87
CA GLY A 158 -35.20 -6.25 11.21
C GLY A 158 -36.51 -5.62 11.65
N SER A 159 -36.63 -4.29 11.55
CA SER A 159 -37.86 -3.56 11.89
C SER A 159 -39.06 -4.02 11.05
N ASN A 160 -38.89 -4.27 9.76
CA ASN A 160 -39.98 -4.77 8.91
C ASN A 160 -40.43 -6.19 9.31
N ASN A 161 -39.50 -7.06 9.70
CA ASN A 161 -39.84 -8.42 10.15
C ASN A 161 -40.60 -8.40 11.48
N TYR A 162 -40.25 -7.51 12.43
CA TYR A 162 -41.01 -7.35 13.68
C TYR A 162 -42.44 -6.84 13.44
N ILE A 163 -42.65 -5.93 12.47
CA ILE A 163 -43.99 -5.44 12.12
C ILE A 163 -44.83 -6.56 11.51
N ASN A 164 -44.25 -7.39 10.64
CA ASN A 164 -44.96 -8.50 10.00
C ASN A 164 -45.37 -9.57 11.03
N GLU A 165 -44.50 -9.88 11.99
CA GLU A 165 -44.80 -10.83 13.07
C GLU A 165 -45.87 -10.30 14.04
N ALA A 166 -45.87 -8.99 14.33
CA ALA A 166 -46.93 -8.34 15.11
C ALA A 166 -48.29 -8.29 14.39
N ASN A 167 -48.31 -8.30 13.05
CA ASN A 167 -49.54 -8.32 12.26
C ASN A 167 -50.12 -9.73 12.10
N ASP A 168 -49.31 -10.79 12.20
CA ASP A 168 -49.77 -12.19 12.17
C ASP A 168 -50.32 -12.67 13.53
N GLU A 169 -49.99 -12.00 14.64
CA GLU A 169 -50.54 -12.31 15.98
C GLU A 169 -51.90 -11.65 16.27
N ILE A 170 -52.40 -10.76 15.40
CA ILE A 170 -53.75 -10.20 15.53
C ILE A 170 -54.69 -11.13 14.75
N PRO A 171 -55.51 -11.96 15.42
CA PRO A 171 -56.54 -12.70 14.71
C PRO A 171 -57.49 -11.66 14.12
N GLU A 172 -57.77 -11.76 12.82
CA GLU A 172 -58.92 -11.09 12.24
C GLU A 172 -60.19 -11.73 12.82
N ASP A 173 -60.55 -11.33 14.05
CA ASP A 173 -61.85 -11.60 14.65
C ASP A 173 -62.86 -10.64 13.98
N PHE A 174 -63.73 -11.26 13.19
CA PHE A 174 -64.95 -10.72 12.62
C PHE A 174 -66.03 -10.51 13.69
#